data_AF-A0A673J9Y0-F1
#
_entry.id   AF-A0A673J9Y0-F1
#
_cell.length_a   1.000
_cell.length_b   1.000
_cell.length_c   1.000
_cell.angle_alpha   90.00
_cell.angle_beta   90.00
_cell.angle_gamma   90.00
#
_symmetry.space_group_name_H-M   'P 1'
#
loop_
_entity.id
_entity.type
_entity.pdbx_description
1 polymer ?
#
loop_
_entity_poly.entity_id
_entity_poly.type
_entity_poly.pdbx_seq_one_letter_code
_entity_poly.pdbx_strand_id
1 'polypeptide(L)'
;MVEARPRRTLRWPDWRLSVCVLLLCMFGMAMGRRAPKTPRCPATCSCTKDSAFCVDTKAIPKSFPPGIISLSMKVHAFTFVSFSFVRHRLLNSNTFSLISDDAFAGLGHLQYLFIENNDIQALSKHTFRGLKSLTHLSLSNNNLQVLPRDLFKHLDILTDLDLRGNSFRCDCKIKWLVDWMEKTNTSVPAIYCASPFEFQGRRIHDLTPRDFNCISAGKPVQTYLFQSLSVESYEFNDDQYAVFAQPNTGICIVFIWDHVNMLFKTHYNITCKSKITKQSCCFCITFI
;
A
#
# COMPACT_ATOMS: atom_id res chain seq x y z
N MET A 1 59.43 59.87 -30.18
CA MET A 1 58.15 59.58 -30.84
C MET A 1 58.44 58.63 -31.98
N VAL A 2 58.11 57.35 -31.81
CA VAL A 2 58.29 56.32 -32.85
C VAL A 2 56.97 55.60 -33.03
N GLU A 3 56.60 55.52 -34.29
CA GLU A 3 55.31 55.26 -34.89
C GLU A 3 54.99 53.75 -34.91
N ALA A 4 53.76 53.37 -34.57
CA ALA A 4 53.32 51.99 -34.49
C ALA A 4 53.01 51.41 -35.90
N ARG A 5 53.65 50.28 -36.26
CA ARG A 5 53.35 49.48 -37.46
C ARG A 5 52.08 48.60 -37.27
N PRO A 6 51.38 48.24 -38.36
CA PRO A 6 50.07 47.58 -38.32
C PRO A 6 50.15 46.06 -38.01
N ARG A 7 49.09 45.53 -37.36
CA ARG A 7 48.89 44.08 -37.10
C ARG A 7 48.57 43.33 -38.39
N ARG A 8 49.39 42.32 -38.73
CA ARG A 8 49.06 41.29 -39.72
C ARG A 8 48.06 40.30 -39.12
N THR A 9 46.90 40.13 -39.76
CA THR A 9 45.95 39.05 -39.49
C THR A 9 46.51 37.73 -40.04
N LEU A 10 46.87 36.81 -39.14
CA LEU A 10 47.29 35.46 -39.53
C LEU A 10 46.06 34.55 -39.62
N ARG A 11 45.61 34.27 -40.84
CA ARG A 11 44.63 33.21 -41.16
C ARG A 11 45.26 31.86 -40.82
N TRP A 12 44.64 31.10 -39.93
CA TRP A 12 45.00 29.72 -39.63
C TRP A 12 44.38 28.80 -40.70
N PRO A 13 45.11 27.81 -41.24
CA PRO A 13 44.58 26.92 -42.26
C PRO A 13 43.65 25.84 -41.69
N ASP A 14 42.51 25.64 -42.37
CA ASP A 14 41.30 24.87 -42.03
C ASP A 14 41.44 23.35 -41.80
N TRP A 15 42.65 22.79 -41.74
CA TRP A 15 42.84 21.35 -41.54
C TRP A 15 42.86 20.90 -40.07
N ARG A 16 43.07 21.82 -39.11
CA ARG A 16 43.12 21.49 -37.68
C ARG A 16 41.75 21.27 -37.03
N LEU A 17 40.68 21.86 -37.57
CA LEU A 17 39.30 21.62 -37.11
C LEU A 17 38.81 20.22 -37.52
N SER A 18 39.16 19.76 -38.72
CA SER A 18 38.76 18.45 -39.23
C SER A 18 39.42 17.29 -38.48
N VAL A 19 40.68 17.45 -38.04
CA VAL A 19 41.39 16.42 -37.24
C VAL A 19 40.85 16.35 -35.81
N CYS A 20 40.49 17.49 -35.20
CA CYS A 20 39.86 17.51 -33.88
C CYS A 20 38.46 16.88 -33.87
N VAL A 21 37.65 17.10 -34.93
CA VAL A 21 36.32 16.50 -35.04
C VAL A 21 36.41 14.97 -35.23
N LEU A 22 37.36 14.48 -36.03
CA LEU A 22 37.58 13.04 -36.20
C LEU A 22 38.08 12.36 -34.92
N LEU A 23 38.95 13.01 -34.13
CA LEU A 23 39.41 12.48 -32.84
C LEU A 23 38.33 12.52 -31.75
N LEU A 24 37.44 13.52 -31.78
CA LEU A 24 36.26 13.58 -30.89
C LEU A 24 35.18 12.55 -31.27
N CYS A 25 35.02 12.22 -32.55
CA CYS A 25 34.14 11.13 -32.99
C CYS A 25 34.67 9.73 -32.61
N MET A 26 35.99 9.54 -32.56
CA MET A 26 36.60 8.28 -32.12
C MET A 26 36.62 8.11 -30.59
N PHE A 27 36.60 9.20 -29.81
CA PHE A 27 36.43 9.14 -28.35
C PHE A 27 34.97 9.07 -27.90
N GLY A 28 34.01 9.45 -28.75
CA GLY A 28 32.57 9.42 -28.43
C GLY A 28 31.90 8.04 -28.50
N MET A 29 32.60 7.00 -28.98
CA MET A 29 32.02 5.65 -29.15
C MET A 29 32.45 4.62 -28.09
N ALA A 30 33.23 5.02 -27.08
CA ALA A 30 33.64 4.12 -25.99
C ALA A 30 32.74 4.16 -24.75
N MET A 31 31.57 4.81 -24.82
CA MET A 31 30.50 4.58 -23.84
C MET A 31 29.75 3.32 -24.26
N GLY A 32 30.42 2.17 -24.18
CA GLY A 32 29.78 0.87 -24.31
C GLY A 32 28.60 0.85 -23.35
N ARG A 33 27.38 0.93 -23.89
CA ARG A 33 26.16 0.62 -23.14
C ARG A 33 26.37 -0.82 -22.70
N ARG A 34 26.83 -1.02 -21.45
CA ARG A 34 26.92 -2.35 -20.85
C ARG A 34 25.53 -2.96 -21.04
N ALA A 35 25.45 -4.02 -21.83
CA ALA A 35 24.21 -4.76 -21.99
C ALA A 35 23.66 -5.04 -20.57
N PRO A 36 22.34 -4.87 -20.33
CA PRO A 36 21.75 -5.16 -19.04
C PRO A 36 22.20 -6.56 -18.62
N LYS A 37 22.92 -6.67 -17.50
CA LYS A 37 23.36 -7.98 -17.00
C LYS A 37 22.08 -8.79 -16.77
N THR A 38 21.92 -9.88 -17.52
CA THR A 38 20.76 -10.76 -17.35
C THR A 38 20.73 -11.23 -15.90
N PRO A 39 19.64 -10.98 -15.17
CA PRO A 39 19.53 -11.41 -13.78
C PRO A 39 19.75 -12.93 -13.67
N ARG A 40 20.64 -13.33 -12.75
CA ARG A 40 20.93 -14.74 -12.48
C ARG A 40 19.87 -15.31 -11.54
N CYS A 41 19.75 -16.65 -11.52
CA CYS A 41 18.89 -17.31 -10.55
C CYS A 41 19.33 -16.98 -9.11
N PRO A 42 18.40 -16.65 -8.19
CA PRO A 42 18.72 -16.46 -6.78
C PRO A 42 19.35 -17.71 -6.16
N ALA A 43 20.29 -17.54 -5.23
CA ALA A 43 21.01 -18.66 -4.61
C ALA A 43 20.11 -19.62 -3.81
N THR A 44 18.99 -19.13 -3.29
CA THR A 44 17.99 -19.91 -2.54
C THR A 44 16.91 -20.52 -3.44
N CYS A 45 17.09 -20.43 -4.76
CA CYS A 45 16.12 -20.92 -5.74
C CYS A 45 16.81 -21.82 -6.76
N SER A 46 16.06 -22.81 -7.23
CA SER A 46 16.38 -23.59 -8.42
C SER A 46 15.53 -23.05 -9.57
N CYS A 47 16.17 -22.55 -10.62
CA CYS A 47 15.49 -21.99 -11.78
C CYS A 47 15.69 -22.88 -13.01
N THR A 48 14.61 -23.05 -13.75
CA THR A 48 14.61 -23.57 -15.12
C THR A 48 14.45 -22.41 -16.10
N LYS A 49 14.02 -22.68 -17.34
CA LYS A 49 13.74 -21.66 -18.35
C LYS A 49 12.54 -20.79 -17.99
N ASP A 50 11.52 -21.40 -17.37
CA ASP A 50 10.18 -20.83 -17.19
C ASP A 50 9.67 -20.92 -15.74
N SER A 51 10.30 -21.73 -14.90
CA SER A 51 9.91 -21.93 -13.50
C SER A 51 11.05 -21.67 -12.52
N ALA A 52 10.71 -21.13 -11.36
CA ALA A 52 11.63 -20.97 -10.23
C ALA A 52 11.02 -21.61 -8.98
N PHE A 53 11.77 -22.49 -8.33
CA PHE A 53 11.40 -23.14 -7.08
C PHE A 53 12.34 -22.66 -5.98
N CYS A 54 11.80 -21.95 -4.99
CA CYS A 54 12.57 -21.34 -3.92
C CYS A 54 12.30 -22.02 -2.59
N VAL A 55 13.35 -22.34 -1.84
CA VAL A 55 13.29 -23.01 -0.53
C VAL A 55 14.08 -22.20 0.49
N ASP A 56 13.57 -22.13 1.73
CA ASP A 56 14.23 -21.49 2.87
C ASP A 56 14.60 -20.02 2.62
N THR A 57 13.78 -19.33 1.83
CA THR A 57 14.00 -17.92 1.51
C THR A 57 13.62 -17.03 2.68
N LYS A 58 14.59 -16.26 3.20
CA LYS A 58 14.34 -15.23 4.22
C LYS A 58 13.50 -14.05 3.70
N ALA A 59 13.54 -13.81 2.39
CA ALA A 59 12.78 -12.78 1.70
C ALA A 59 12.54 -13.21 0.25
N ILE A 60 11.48 -12.70 -0.36
CA ILE A 60 11.17 -12.94 -1.77
C ILE A 60 12.23 -12.26 -2.64
N PRO A 61 13.01 -13.00 -3.45
CA PRO A 61 14.00 -12.41 -4.34
C PRO A 61 13.31 -11.49 -5.36
N LYS A 62 13.88 -10.31 -5.63
CA LYS A 62 13.31 -9.35 -6.60
C LYS A 62 13.88 -9.49 -8.02
N SER A 63 14.83 -10.41 -8.21
CA SER A 63 15.58 -10.56 -9.45
C SER A 63 15.58 -12.03 -9.86
N PHE A 64 14.90 -12.33 -10.96
CA PHE A 64 14.86 -13.65 -11.58
C PHE A 64 15.29 -13.54 -13.04
N PRO A 65 15.82 -14.63 -13.63
CA PRO A 65 16.08 -14.68 -15.07
C PRO A 65 14.85 -14.24 -15.89
N PRO A 66 15.07 -13.55 -17.02
CA PRO A 66 13.95 -13.18 -17.90
C PRO A 66 13.27 -14.44 -18.42
N GLY A 67 11.93 -14.48 -18.38
CA GLY A 67 11.13 -15.60 -18.89
C GLY A 67 10.52 -16.52 -17.82
N ILE A 68 10.82 -16.31 -16.53
CA ILE A 68 10.11 -17.02 -15.46
C ILE A 68 8.64 -16.60 -15.44
N ILE A 69 7.76 -17.58 -15.60
CA ILE A 69 6.30 -17.44 -15.56
C ILE A 69 5.68 -18.19 -14.38
N SER A 70 6.39 -19.17 -13.82
CA SER A 70 5.96 -19.95 -12.65
C SER A 70 6.91 -19.76 -11.49
N LEU A 71 6.39 -19.37 -10.33
CA LEU A 71 7.14 -19.23 -9.10
C LEU A 71 6.47 -20.05 -8.00
N SER A 72 7.23 -20.98 -7.43
CA SER A 72 6.82 -21.76 -6.28
C SER A 72 7.75 -21.46 -5.11
N MET A 73 7.17 -21.19 -3.95
CA MET A 73 7.91 -20.78 -2.76
C MET A 73 7.55 -21.63 -1.55
N LYS A 74 8.58 -22.16 -0.91
CA LYS A 74 8.52 -22.80 0.40
C LYS A 74 9.36 -22.02 1.40
N VAL A 75 8.70 -21.48 2.42
CA VAL A 75 9.26 -20.64 3.47
C VAL A 75 9.20 -21.41 4.79
N HIS A 76 10.36 -21.88 5.28
CA HIS A 76 10.49 -22.27 6.68
C HIS A 76 10.61 -21.01 7.55
N ALA A 77 9.75 -20.92 8.58
CA ALA A 77 9.69 -19.94 9.67
C ALA A 77 10.51 -18.64 9.49
N PHE A 78 9.80 -17.53 9.24
CA PHE A 78 10.35 -16.18 9.29
C PHE A 78 10.95 -15.85 10.66
N THR A 79 12.26 -15.59 10.71
CA THR A 79 12.89 -14.70 11.70
C THR A 79 13.42 -13.49 10.92
N PHE A 80 12.71 -12.36 10.96
CA PHE A 80 13.04 -11.23 10.09
C PHE A 80 14.30 -10.51 10.57
N VAL A 81 15.26 -10.34 9.66
CA VAL A 81 16.37 -9.39 9.77
C VAL A 81 15.82 -8.02 9.37
N SER A 82 15.76 -7.12 10.36
CA SER A 82 15.39 -5.71 10.21
C SER A 82 16.22 -5.01 9.12
N PHE A 83 15.56 -4.43 8.12
CA PHE A 83 16.16 -3.36 7.32
C PHE A 83 15.81 -2.03 7.98
N SER A 84 16.84 -1.42 8.57
CA SER A 84 16.82 -0.08 9.13
C SER A 84 16.22 0.92 8.16
N PHE A 85 15.08 1.51 8.52
CA PHE A 85 14.82 2.95 8.57
C PHE A 85 13.31 3.13 8.74
N VAL A 86 12.88 3.44 9.96
CA VAL A 86 11.94 4.51 10.33
C VAL A 86 11.56 4.29 11.80
N ARG A 87 11.93 5.29 12.60
CA ARG A 87 11.81 5.40 14.05
C ARG A 87 10.35 5.69 14.40
N HIS A 88 9.55 4.64 14.60
CA HIS A 88 8.40 4.56 15.53
C HIS A 88 7.52 3.36 15.17
N ARG A 89 7.69 2.24 15.88
CA ARG A 89 6.60 1.25 16.00
C ARG A 89 6.74 0.48 17.30
N LEU A 90 6.29 1.12 18.39
CA LEU A 90 5.76 0.39 19.54
C LEU A 90 4.43 -0.21 19.06
N LEU A 91 4.35 -1.54 18.99
CA LEU A 91 3.24 -2.38 19.46
C LEU A 91 3.38 -3.78 18.89
N ASN A 92 3.72 -4.68 19.81
CA ASN A 92 3.55 -6.13 19.79
C ASN A 92 4.52 -6.93 18.93
N SER A 93 5.53 -7.45 19.62
CA SER A 93 6.15 -8.74 19.39
C SER A 93 5.09 -9.84 19.21
N ASN A 94 4.55 -9.97 18.01
CA ASN A 94 3.90 -11.18 17.58
C ASN A 94 4.66 -11.73 16.39
N THR A 95 5.12 -12.95 16.55
CA THR A 95 5.99 -13.75 15.68
C THR A 95 5.29 -14.20 14.40
N PHE A 96 4.53 -13.31 13.75
CA PHE A 96 3.77 -13.63 12.55
C PHE A 96 4.65 -13.54 11.30
N SER A 97 4.71 -14.66 10.60
CA SER A 97 5.08 -14.79 9.19
C SER A 97 4.17 -13.92 8.30
N LEU A 98 4.65 -12.71 8.00
CA LEU A 98 3.97 -11.71 7.17
C LEU A 98 4.66 -11.59 5.81
N ILE A 99 3.91 -11.64 4.71
CA ILE A 99 4.41 -11.19 3.41
C ILE A 99 4.16 -9.68 3.27
N SER A 100 5.24 -8.91 3.17
CA SER A 100 5.23 -7.44 3.06
C SER A 100 4.58 -6.93 1.77
N ASP A 101 4.33 -5.62 1.73
CA ASP A 101 3.91 -4.92 0.51
C ASP A 101 4.96 -5.06 -0.60
N ASP A 102 4.48 -5.10 -1.86
CA ASP A 102 5.32 -5.10 -3.05
C ASP A 102 6.36 -6.23 -3.08
N ALA A 103 6.09 -7.34 -2.38
CA ALA A 103 7.05 -8.42 -2.25
C ALA A 103 7.37 -9.10 -3.58
N PHE A 104 6.42 -9.11 -4.51
CA PHE A 104 6.57 -9.62 -5.88
C PHE A 104 6.74 -8.52 -6.93
N ALA A 105 7.11 -7.30 -6.52
CA ALA A 105 7.29 -6.20 -7.45
C ALA A 105 8.35 -6.51 -8.51
N GLY A 106 8.04 -6.19 -9.76
CA GLY A 106 8.89 -6.48 -10.92
C GLY A 106 8.54 -7.80 -11.65
N LEU A 107 7.73 -8.67 -11.06
CA LEU A 107 7.31 -9.94 -11.66
C LEU A 107 6.01 -9.82 -12.47
N GLY A 108 5.90 -8.77 -13.29
CA GLY A 108 4.66 -8.46 -14.03
C GLY A 108 4.23 -9.52 -15.05
N HIS A 109 5.15 -10.40 -15.48
CA HIS A 109 4.91 -11.50 -16.42
C HIS A 109 4.59 -12.84 -15.73
N LEU A 110 4.60 -12.88 -14.41
CA LEU A 110 4.33 -14.10 -13.66
C LEU A 110 2.86 -14.52 -13.87
N GLN A 111 2.67 -15.79 -14.22
CA GLN A 111 1.36 -16.39 -14.49
C GLN A 111 0.91 -17.31 -13.37
N TYR A 112 1.86 -18.04 -12.77
CA TYR A 112 1.59 -19.02 -11.72
C TYR A 112 2.38 -18.65 -10.46
N LEU A 113 1.69 -18.51 -9.33
CA LEU A 113 2.29 -18.25 -8.03
C LEU A 113 1.76 -19.24 -7.00
N PHE A 114 2.65 -20.10 -6.51
CA PHE A 114 2.33 -21.12 -5.51
C PHE A 114 3.08 -20.82 -4.22
N ILE A 115 2.34 -20.51 -3.15
CA ILE A 115 2.86 -20.29 -1.80
C ILE A 115 2.09 -21.22 -0.87
N GLU A 116 2.40 -22.51 -0.97
CA GLU A 116 1.61 -23.57 -0.33
C GLU A 116 2.37 -24.21 0.84
N ASN A 117 1.64 -24.67 1.85
CA ASN A 117 2.20 -25.42 2.98
C ASN A 117 3.27 -24.61 3.75
N ASN A 118 2.99 -23.33 3.99
CA ASN A 118 3.84 -22.47 4.83
C ASN A 118 3.04 -22.02 6.06
N ASP A 119 3.70 -21.59 7.13
CA ASP A 119 2.98 -21.11 8.33
C ASP A 119 2.60 -19.63 8.19
N ILE A 120 2.17 -19.13 7.01
CA ILE A 120 1.88 -17.70 6.80
C ILE A 120 0.58 -17.32 7.50
N GLN A 121 0.64 -16.31 8.38
CA GLN A 121 -0.51 -15.88 9.18
C GLN A 121 -1.16 -14.60 8.65
N ALA A 122 -0.39 -13.75 7.96
CA ALA A 122 -0.89 -12.49 7.43
C ALA A 122 -0.23 -12.13 6.09
N LEU A 123 -0.97 -11.40 5.27
CA LEU A 123 -0.50 -10.76 4.05
C LEU A 123 -0.70 -9.26 4.19
N SER A 124 0.14 -8.47 3.52
CA SER A 124 -0.08 -7.04 3.42
C SER A 124 -1.03 -6.71 2.27
N LYS A 125 -1.65 -5.52 2.30
CA LYS A 125 -2.65 -5.10 1.31
C LYS A 125 -2.08 -5.09 -0.12
N HIS A 126 -0.81 -4.75 -0.27
CA HIS A 126 -0.17 -4.60 -1.58
C HIS A 126 0.77 -5.77 -1.90
N THR A 127 0.60 -6.94 -1.27
CA THR A 127 1.46 -8.10 -1.51
C THR A 127 1.50 -8.51 -2.99
N PHE A 128 0.35 -8.59 -3.67
CA PHE A 128 0.25 -9.00 -5.08
C PHE A 128 0.23 -7.84 -6.08
N ARG A 129 0.61 -6.63 -5.65
CA ARG A 129 0.58 -5.46 -6.52
C ARG A 129 1.55 -5.64 -7.69
N GLY A 130 1.04 -5.39 -8.90
CA GLY A 130 1.84 -5.42 -10.13
C GLY A 130 1.89 -6.78 -10.83
N LEU A 131 1.30 -7.83 -10.27
CA LEU A 131 1.18 -9.16 -10.89
C LEU A 131 0.07 -9.22 -11.95
N LYS A 132 0.21 -8.39 -12.99
CA LYS A 132 -0.83 -8.18 -14.01
C LYS A 132 -1.13 -9.40 -14.88
N SER A 133 -0.16 -10.32 -15.01
CA SER A 133 -0.29 -11.52 -15.84
C SER A 133 -0.70 -12.77 -15.05
N LEU A 134 -1.02 -12.63 -13.76
CA LEU A 134 -1.26 -13.76 -12.88
C LEU A 134 -2.61 -14.40 -13.17
N THR A 135 -2.60 -15.69 -13.49
CA THR A 135 -3.79 -16.49 -13.79
C THR A 135 -4.08 -17.48 -12.67
N HIS A 136 -3.04 -18.04 -12.04
CA HIS A 136 -3.17 -19.03 -10.97
C HIS A 136 -2.46 -18.55 -9.71
N LEU A 137 -3.21 -18.46 -8.61
CA LEU A 137 -2.70 -18.14 -7.30
C LEU A 137 -3.10 -19.23 -6.30
N SER A 138 -2.11 -19.83 -5.63
CA SER A 138 -2.36 -20.73 -4.52
C SER A 138 -1.72 -20.22 -3.24
N LEU A 139 -2.55 -20.08 -2.21
CA LEU A 139 -2.18 -19.81 -0.81
C LEU A 139 -2.67 -20.96 0.08
N SER A 140 -2.78 -22.16 -0.49
CA SER A 140 -3.34 -23.32 0.20
C SER A 140 -2.45 -23.80 1.35
N ASN A 141 -3.09 -24.40 2.36
CA ASN A 141 -2.44 -24.95 3.55
C ASN A 141 -1.49 -23.96 4.23
N ASN A 142 -1.92 -22.71 4.34
CA ASN A 142 -1.29 -21.74 5.23
C ASN A 142 -2.12 -21.58 6.51
N ASN A 143 -1.73 -20.66 7.37
CA ASN A 143 -2.46 -20.36 8.60
C ASN A 143 -3.11 -18.98 8.54
N LEU A 144 -3.62 -18.60 7.36
CA LEU A 144 -4.22 -17.30 7.14
C LEU A 144 -5.55 -17.22 7.89
N GLN A 145 -5.65 -16.25 8.80
CA GLN A 145 -6.89 -15.99 9.52
C GLN A 145 -7.70 -14.87 8.88
N VAL A 146 -7.02 -13.89 8.27
CA VAL A 146 -7.65 -12.71 7.67
C VAL A 146 -6.91 -12.35 6.38
N LEU A 147 -7.66 -12.01 5.34
CA LEU A 147 -7.12 -11.42 4.11
C LEU A 147 -7.39 -9.90 4.10
N PRO A 148 -6.38 -9.06 3.81
CA PRO A 148 -6.58 -7.63 3.64
C PRO A 148 -7.65 -7.30 2.61
N ARG A 149 -8.43 -6.25 2.86
CA ARG A 149 -9.42 -5.75 1.91
C ARG A 149 -8.77 -5.39 0.58
N ASP A 150 -9.41 -5.78 -0.52
CA ASP A 150 -8.99 -5.51 -1.89
C ASP A 150 -7.66 -6.19 -2.29
N LEU A 151 -7.25 -7.27 -1.61
CA LEU A 151 -5.99 -7.99 -1.89
C LEU A 151 -5.86 -8.44 -3.35
N PHE A 152 -6.99 -8.81 -3.97
CA PHE A 152 -7.04 -9.31 -5.35
C PHE A 152 -7.41 -8.25 -6.38
N LYS A 153 -7.53 -6.97 -5.98
CA LYS A 153 -8.02 -5.88 -6.84
C LYS A 153 -7.24 -5.67 -8.13
N HIS A 154 -5.96 -6.06 -8.18
CA HIS A 154 -5.08 -5.86 -9.32
C HIS A 154 -4.79 -7.15 -10.11
N LEU A 155 -5.53 -8.23 -9.82
CA LEU A 155 -5.38 -9.53 -10.47
C LEU A 155 -6.49 -9.72 -11.51
N ASP A 156 -6.47 -8.88 -12.55
CA ASP A 156 -7.59 -8.71 -13.49
C ASP A 156 -7.92 -9.96 -14.32
N ILE A 157 -6.94 -10.84 -14.52
CA ILE A 157 -7.06 -12.06 -15.34
C ILE A 157 -6.95 -13.35 -14.52
N LEU A 158 -7.16 -13.28 -13.20
CA LEU A 158 -7.05 -14.43 -12.31
C LEU A 158 -8.17 -15.45 -12.62
N THR A 159 -7.78 -16.65 -13.03
CA THR A 159 -8.70 -17.75 -13.36
C THR A 159 -8.88 -18.71 -12.20
N ASP A 160 -7.83 -18.93 -11.40
CA ASP A 160 -7.84 -19.95 -10.34
C ASP A 160 -7.22 -19.40 -9.05
N LEU A 161 -7.96 -19.54 -7.95
CA LEU A 161 -7.54 -19.13 -6.62
C LEU A 161 -7.76 -20.26 -5.62
N ASP A 162 -6.68 -20.82 -5.09
CA ASP A 162 -6.76 -21.83 -4.03
C ASP A 162 -6.44 -21.21 -2.67
N LEU A 163 -7.43 -21.26 -1.77
CA LEU A 163 -7.37 -20.77 -0.39
C LEU A 163 -7.63 -21.89 0.64
N ARG A 164 -7.70 -23.16 0.21
CA ARG A 164 -8.02 -24.30 1.09
C ARG A 164 -6.99 -24.47 2.19
N GLY A 165 -7.40 -25.11 3.29
CA GLY A 165 -6.50 -25.42 4.39
C GLY A 165 -6.01 -24.21 5.20
N ASN A 166 -6.71 -23.08 5.12
CA ASN A 166 -6.48 -21.89 5.96
C ASN A 166 -7.50 -21.81 7.11
N SER A 167 -7.18 -21.02 8.13
CA SER A 167 -7.94 -20.89 9.37
C SER A 167 -8.77 -19.61 9.41
N PHE A 168 -9.61 -19.37 8.40
CA PHE A 168 -10.30 -18.08 8.22
C PHE A 168 -11.21 -17.70 9.38
N ARG A 169 -11.07 -16.46 9.85
CA ARG A 169 -11.98 -15.81 10.78
C ARG A 169 -13.07 -15.07 10.00
N CYS A 170 -14.28 -15.60 10.05
CA CYS A 170 -15.46 -15.08 9.39
C CYS A 170 -16.14 -13.98 10.21
N ASP A 171 -15.44 -12.86 10.34
CA ASP A 171 -15.95 -11.61 10.89
C ASP A 171 -16.09 -10.55 9.77
N CYS A 172 -16.26 -9.29 10.16
CA CYS A 172 -16.38 -8.18 9.22
C CYS A 172 -15.21 -7.99 8.26
N LYS A 173 -14.02 -8.49 8.59
CA LYS A 173 -12.85 -8.38 7.73
C LYS A 173 -12.91 -9.35 6.55
N ILE A 174 -13.70 -10.43 6.62
CA ILE A 174 -13.85 -11.36 5.48
C ILE A 174 -14.99 -10.97 4.54
N LYS A 175 -15.87 -10.05 4.96
CA LYS A 175 -17.03 -9.62 4.17
C LYS A 175 -16.70 -9.28 2.72
N TRP A 176 -15.59 -8.57 2.48
CA TRP A 176 -15.17 -8.20 1.14
C TRP A 176 -14.83 -9.42 0.26
N LEU A 177 -14.32 -10.50 0.85
CA LEU A 177 -14.01 -11.74 0.13
C LEU A 177 -15.30 -12.40 -0.32
N VAL A 178 -16.31 -12.44 0.54
CA VAL A 178 -17.66 -12.92 0.20
C VAL A 178 -18.24 -12.08 -0.95
N ASP A 179 -18.21 -10.75 -0.83
CA ASP A 179 -18.65 -9.83 -1.89
C ASP A 179 -17.88 -10.03 -3.22
N TRP A 180 -16.59 -10.38 -3.14
CA TRP A 180 -15.74 -10.60 -4.30
C TRP A 180 -16.02 -11.96 -4.96
N MET A 181 -16.20 -13.02 -4.17
CA MET A 181 -16.52 -14.37 -4.65
C MET A 181 -17.87 -14.42 -5.38
N GLU A 182 -18.84 -13.59 -4.98
CA GLU A 182 -20.14 -13.48 -5.65
C GLU A 182 -20.04 -12.86 -7.06
N LYS A 183 -19.02 -12.02 -7.31
CA LYS A 183 -18.89 -11.22 -8.55
C LYS A 183 -17.83 -11.72 -9.51
N THR A 184 -16.88 -12.50 -9.02
CA THR A 184 -15.73 -12.95 -9.80
C THR A 184 -16.08 -14.18 -10.65
N ASN A 185 -15.41 -14.32 -11.79
CA ASN A 185 -15.42 -15.53 -12.60
C ASN A 185 -14.26 -16.49 -12.23
N THR A 186 -13.42 -16.12 -11.27
CA THR A 186 -12.32 -16.96 -10.78
C THR A 186 -12.86 -18.23 -10.11
N SER A 187 -12.32 -19.38 -10.48
CA SER A 187 -12.57 -20.65 -9.81
C SER A 187 -11.96 -20.66 -8.41
N VAL A 188 -12.82 -20.76 -7.38
CA VAL A 188 -12.41 -20.84 -5.97
C VAL A 188 -12.98 -22.14 -5.37
N PRO A 189 -12.12 -23.09 -4.94
CA PRO A 189 -12.58 -24.28 -4.24
C PRO A 189 -13.33 -23.96 -2.93
N ALA A 190 -14.07 -24.94 -2.41
CA ALA A 190 -14.78 -24.75 -1.14
C ALA A 190 -13.81 -24.47 0.02
N ILE A 191 -13.99 -23.31 0.64
CA ILE A 191 -13.27 -22.86 1.83
C ILE A 191 -14.25 -22.62 2.99
N TYR A 192 -13.75 -22.81 4.21
CA TYR A 192 -14.58 -22.86 5.41
C TYR A 192 -14.08 -21.88 6.47
N CYS A 193 -15.01 -21.40 7.29
CA CYS A 193 -14.71 -20.60 8.46
C CYS A 193 -14.16 -21.49 9.58
N ALA A 194 -13.06 -21.07 10.19
CA ALA A 194 -12.52 -21.68 11.40
C ALA A 194 -13.03 -21.01 12.68
N SER A 195 -13.39 -19.72 12.60
CA SER A 195 -13.91 -18.91 13.70
C SER A 195 -14.78 -17.76 13.16
N PRO A 196 -15.56 -17.05 13.98
CA PRO A 196 -15.93 -17.40 15.36
C PRO A 196 -16.83 -18.64 15.39
N PHE A 197 -17.18 -19.13 16.59
CA PHE A 197 -17.88 -20.40 16.78
C PHE A 197 -19.20 -20.49 16.00
N GLU A 198 -19.91 -19.37 15.86
CA GLU A 198 -21.19 -19.27 15.16
C GLU A 198 -21.08 -19.60 13.66
N PHE A 199 -19.91 -19.36 13.07
CA PHE A 199 -19.63 -19.64 11.67
C PHE A 199 -18.70 -20.84 11.46
N GLN A 200 -18.17 -21.44 12.52
CA GLN A 200 -17.18 -22.52 12.41
C GLN A 200 -17.72 -23.69 11.58
N GLY A 201 -16.94 -24.14 10.59
CA GLY A 201 -17.32 -25.20 9.65
C GLY A 201 -18.29 -24.76 8.54
N ARG A 202 -18.81 -23.53 8.55
CA ARG A 202 -19.63 -23.00 7.46
C ARG A 202 -18.75 -22.70 6.25
N ARG A 203 -19.26 -23.00 5.06
CA ARG A 203 -18.61 -22.64 3.79
C ARG A 203 -18.75 -21.15 3.55
N ILE A 204 -17.65 -20.47 3.23
CA ILE A 204 -17.62 -19.01 3.04
C ILE A 204 -18.47 -18.58 1.84
N HIS A 205 -18.48 -19.38 0.76
CA HIS A 205 -19.31 -19.13 -0.42
C HIS A 205 -20.82 -19.13 -0.14
N ASP A 206 -21.26 -19.79 0.94
CA ASP A 206 -22.67 -19.88 1.30
C ASP A 206 -23.08 -18.77 2.27
N LEU A 207 -22.15 -17.88 2.65
CA LEU A 207 -22.42 -16.70 3.47
C LEU A 207 -22.79 -15.52 2.56
N THR A 208 -23.56 -14.60 3.13
CA THR A 208 -23.94 -13.36 2.47
C THR A 208 -23.33 -12.16 3.20
N PRO A 209 -23.15 -11.01 2.52
CA PRO A 209 -22.64 -9.80 3.15
C PRO A 209 -23.51 -9.26 4.30
N ARG A 210 -24.76 -9.72 4.40
CA ARG A 210 -25.74 -9.38 5.46
C ARG A 210 -25.57 -10.22 6.72
N ASP A 211 -24.95 -11.40 6.61
CA ASP A 211 -24.65 -12.25 7.77
C ASP A 211 -23.62 -11.59 8.71
N PHE A 212 -22.88 -10.61 8.19
CA PHE A 212 -21.92 -9.83 8.95
C PHE A 212 -22.53 -8.48 9.36
N ASN A 213 -22.95 -8.37 10.63
CA ASN A 213 -23.40 -7.13 11.27
C ASN A 213 -22.22 -6.20 11.57
N CYS A 214 -21.65 -5.63 10.51
CA CYS A 214 -20.46 -4.81 10.60
C CYS A 214 -20.77 -3.38 11.00
N ILE A 215 -20.67 -3.11 12.29
CA ILE A 215 -20.48 -1.76 12.79
C ILE A 215 -19.10 -1.33 12.30
N SER A 216 -19.08 -0.49 11.28
CA SER A 216 -17.83 0.16 10.90
C SER A 216 -17.38 0.97 12.11
N ALA A 217 -16.24 0.62 12.70
CA ALA A 217 -15.43 1.59 13.45
C ALA A 217 -14.85 2.68 12.52
N GLY A 218 -15.49 2.93 11.37
CA GLY A 218 -15.41 4.18 10.67
C GLY A 218 -16.28 5.13 11.46
N LYS A 219 -15.63 6.03 12.21
CA LYS A 219 -16.31 7.19 12.81
C LYS A 219 -17.34 7.72 11.80
N PRO A 220 -18.61 7.95 12.17
CA PRO A 220 -19.51 8.67 11.29
C PRO A 220 -18.86 10.02 10.97
N VAL A 221 -18.36 10.17 9.74
CA VAL A 221 -17.77 11.44 9.29
C VAL A 221 -18.94 12.32 8.87
N GLN A 222 -19.38 13.16 9.80
CA GLN A 222 -20.30 14.24 9.48
C GLN A 222 -19.53 15.34 8.75
N THR A 223 -19.93 15.63 7.51
CA THR A 223 -19.32 16.70 6.71
C THR A 223 -20.21 17.93 6.77
N TYR A 224 -19.64 19.08 7.07
CA TYR A 224 -20.35 20.36 7.10
C TYR A 224 -19.97 21.22 5.91
N LEU A 225 -20.95 21.92 5.32
CA LEU A 225 -20.77 22.73 4.12
C LEU A 225 -20.28 24.16 4.44
N PHE A 226 -19.31 24.27 5.36
CA PHE A 226 -18.65 25.53 5.71
C PHE A 226 -17.15 25.30 5.92
N GLN A 227 -16.37 26.37 5.82
CA GLN A 227 -14.94 26.35 6.13
C GLN A 227 -14.70 26.74 7.59
N SER A 228 -13.69 26.16 8.22
CA SER A 228 -13.27 26.51 9.58
C SER A 228 -11.76 26.72 9.65
N LEU A 229 -11.32 27.68 10.47
CA LEU A 229 -9.91 27.90 10.78
C LEU A 229 -9.38 26.86 11.78
N SER A 230 -10.20 26.50 12.76
CA SER A 230 -9.89 25.51 13.79
C SER A 230 -11.18 24.85 14.28
N VAL A 231 -11.01 23.67 14.87
CA VAL A 231 -12.06 22.90 15.52
C VAL A 231 -11.54 22.45 16.87
N GLU A 232 -12.31 22.69 17.92
CA GLU A 232 -12.01 22.25 19.29
C GLU A 232 -13.19 21.52 19.87
N SER A 233 -12.94 20.55 20.75
CA SER A 233 -13.97 19.81 21.46
C SER A 233 -13.78 19.98 22.97
N TYR A 234 -14.89 20.11 23.70
CA TYR A 234 -14.91 20.16 25.16
C TYR A 234 -16.12 19.43 25.70
N GLU A 235 -16.11 19.14 27.00
CA GLU A 235 -17.18 18.46 27.72
C GLU A 235 -17.71 19.40 28.81
N PHE A 236 -19.03 19.52 28.93
CA PHE A 236 -19.67 20.35 29.94
C PHE A 236 -21.00 19.70 30.36
N ASN A 237 -21.19 19.48 31.66
CA ASN A 237 -22.35 18.77 32.21
C ASN A 237 -22.62 17.41 31.53
N ASP A 238 -21.57 16.59 31.34
CA ASP A 238 -21.62 15.27 30.69
C ASP A 238 -22.05 15.28 29.19
N ASP A 239 -22.29 16.46 28.61
CA ASP A 239 -22.56 16.64 27.18
C ASP A 239 -21.27 16.98 26.42
N GLN A 240 -21.14 16.44 25.20
CA GLN A 240 -20.01 16.74 24.31
C GLN A 240 -20.32 17.90 23.36
N TYR A 241 -19.37 18.82 23.26
CA TYR A 241 -19.46 19.99 22.39
C TYR A 241 -18.30 20.04 21.40
N ALA A 242 -18.57 20.62 20.23
CA ALA A 242 -17.57 20.93 19.22
C ALA A 242 -17.72 22.37 18.73
N VAL A 243 -16.63 23.13 18.69
CA VAL A 243 -16.62 24.54 18.31
C VAL A 243 -15.83 24.73 17.04
N PHE A 244 -16.46 25.32 16.02
CA PHE A 244 -15.83 25.64 14.74
C PHE A 244 -15.60 27.15 14.62
N ALA A 245 -14.33 27.56 14.50
CA ALA A 245 -13.97 28.95 14.28
C ALA A 245 -14.15 29.32 12.80
N GLN A 246 -15.08 30.22 12.48
CA GLN A 246 -15.33 30.62 11.10
C GLN A 246 -14.27 31.62 10.59
N PRO A 247 -13.72 31.42 9.38
CA PRO A 247 -12.75 32.33 8.81
C PRO A 247 -13.36 33.71 8.56
N ASN A 248 -12.65 34.76 8.96
CA ASN A 248 -12.96 36.16 8.64
C ASN A 248 -14.31 36.73 9.13
N THR A 249 -15.20 35.96 9.74
CA THR A 249 -16.48 36.46 10.28
C THR A 249 -16.40 36.88 11.74
N GLY A 250 -15.47 36.31 12.52
CA GLY A 250 -15.42 36.52 13.97
C GLY A 250 -16.50 35.75 14.73
N ILE A 251 -17.04 34.69 14.14
CA ILE A 251 -18.08 33.84 14.71
C ILE A 251 -17.49 32.46 15.03
N CYS A 252 -17.73 31.94 16.24
CA CYS A 252 -17.53 30.53 16.57
C CYS A 252 -18.92 29.84 16.56
N ILE A 253 -19.07 28.74 15.82
CA ILE A 253 -20.30 27.95 15.80
C ILE A 253 -20.14 26.79 16.78
N VAL A 254 -21.02 26.68 17.77
CA VAL A 254 -21.02 25.62 18.77
C VAL A 254 -22.01 24.54 18.36
N PHE A 255 -21.54 23.29 18.39
CA PHE A 255 -22.31 22.08 18.16
C PHE A 255 -22.41 21.28 19.45
N ILE A 256 -23.54 20.64 19.66
CA ILE A 256 -23.78 19.68 20.77
C ILE A 256 -24.02 18.29 20.18
N TRP A 257 -23.55 17.27 20.88
CA TRP A 257 -23.80 15.88 20.52
C TRP A 257 -25.26 15.48 20.78
N ASP A 258 -25.95 15.00 19.75
CA ASP A 258 -27.29 14.44 19.87
C ASP A 258 -27.19 12.92 20.12
N HIS A 259 -27.40 12.50 21.36
CA HIS A 259 -27.33 11.08 21.77
C HIS A 259 -28.40 10.19 21.11
N VAL A 260 -29.50 10.77 20.61
CA VAL A 260 -30.59 10.01 19.97
C VAL A 260 -30.25 9.75 18.52
N ASN A 261 -29.81 10.80 17.81
CA ASN A 261 -29.54 10.74 16.38
C ASN A 261 -28.07 10.43 16.06
N MET A 262 -27.22 10.34 17.09
CA MET A 262 -25.78 10.05 16.99
C MET A 262 -25.04 11.01 16.05
N LEU A 263 -25.37 12.30 16.12
CA LEU A 263 -24.81 13.37 15.26
C LEU A 263 -24.65 14.68 16.03
N PHE A 264 -23.73 15.52 15.59
CA PHE A 264 -23.59 16.87 16.13
C PHE A 264 -24.62 17.80 15.48
N LYS A 265 -25.35 18.56 16.30
CA LYS A 265 -26.30 19.59 15.86
C LYS A 265 -25.86 20.97 16.31
N THR A 266 -26.15 21.99 15.51
CA THR A 266 -25.86 23.38 15.87
C THR A 266 -26.64 23.77 17.12
N HIS A 267 -25.94 24.36 18.09
CA HIS A 267 -26.50 24.75 19.38
C HIS A 267 -26.64 26.27 19.49
N TYR A 268 -25.53 27.02 19.44
CA TYR A 268 -25.52 28.49 19.42
C TYR A 268 -24.26 29.05 18.75
N ASN A 269 -24.28 30.35 18.45
CA ASN A 269 -23.15 31.08 17.87
C ASN A 269 -22.56 32.05 18.89
N ILE A 270 -21.23 32.16 18.90
CA ILE A 270 -20.49 33.12 19.72
C ILE A 270 -19.87 34.16 18.81
N THR A 271 -20.13 35.44 19.08
CA THR A 271 -19.56 36.56 18.33
C THR A 271 -18.37 37.15 19.08
N CYS A 272 -17.19 37.06 18.49
CA CYS A 272 -15.97 37.61 19.05
C CYS A 272 -15.76 39.07 18.61
N LYS A 273 -15.77 40.00 19.57
CA LYS A 273 -15.60 41.45 19.33
C LYS A 273 -14.13 41.89 19.20
N SER A 274 -13.16 41.04 19.56
CA SER A 274 -11.73 41.39 19.52
C SER A 274 -11.12 41.20 18.12
N LYS A 275 -10.51 42.28 17.60
CA LYS A 275 -9.75 42.28 16.33
C LYS A 275 -8.36 41.61 16.43
N ILE A 276 -7.87 41.30 17.63
CA ILE A 276 -6.43 41.02 17.86
C ILE A 276 -6.03 39.57 17.59
N THR A 277 -6.96 38.62 17.43
CA THR A 277 -6.76 37.37 16.67
C THR A 277 -8.08 36.62 16.74
N LYS A 278 -8.82 36.53 15.62
CA LYS A 278 -10.09 35.79 15.56
C LYS A 278 -9.93 34.30 15.95
N GLN A 279 -8.69 33.81 15.97
CA GLN A 279 -8.30 32.45 16.35
C GLN A 279 -8.19 32.23 17.87
N SER A 280 -7.80 33.26 18.64
CA SER A 280 -7.59 33.14 20.10
C SER A 280 -8.88 33.17 20.91
N CYS A 281 -9.98 33.56 20.28
CA CYS A 281 -11.25 33.79 20.98
C CYS A 281 -12.04 32.49 21.19
N CYS A 282 -11.95 31.50 20.28
CA CYS A 282 -12.54 30.18 20.51
C CYS A 282 -11.68 29.31 21.46
N PHE A 283 -10.36 29.57 21.56
CA PHE A 283 -9.42 28.92 22.48
C PHE A 283 -9.71 29.19 23.97
N CYS A 284 -10.43 30.27 24.31
CA CYS A 284 -10.80 30.55 25.70
C CYS A 284 -11.99 29.73 26.19
N ILE A 285 -12.73 29.06 25.31
CA ILE A 285 -13.93 28.28 25.67
C ILE A 285 -13.53 26.94 26.30
N THR A 286 -12.34 26.43 25.96
CA THR A 286 -11.75 25.20 26.51
C THR A 286 -11.25 25.34 27.96
N PHE A 287 -11.41 26.52 28.60
CA PHE A 287 -10.97 26.81 29.97
C PHE A 287 -12.12 27.21 30.93
N ILE A 288 -13.39 26.98 30.57
CA ILE A 288 -14.56 27.21 31.44
C ILE A 288 -15.09 25.87 31.94
#